data_AF-A0A924ZQP0-F1
#
_entry.id   AF-A0A924ZQP0-F1
#
_cell.length_a   1.000
_cell.length_b   1.000
_cell.length_c   1.000
_cell.angle_alpha   90.00
_cell.angle_beta   90.00
_cell.angle_gamma   90.00
#
_symmetry.space_group_name_H-M   'P 1'
#
loop_
_entity.id
_entity.type
_entity.pdbx_description
1 polymer ?
#
loop_
_entity_poly.entity_id
_entity_poly.type
_entity_poly.pdbx_seq_one_letter_code
_entity_poly.pdbx_strand_id
1 'polypeptide(L)'
;MIISFKSKVPILFFPIILLFIFQVSGQETIDLKKDDFIFRYKKNTKKTEAVKKYDESFLAPGFYKTKEKDIVSSFEVGDSGKLVGSFKTYNNQTLNSEKLWNDGIEIRENIYLSNRKSLVYFDSTVNVLLYDSITNSWKSQKKIMHIQQDFPSAKNETRILIMKGGSDSYAAYFFENNRLVRERIPSYYDKRFDTDGNVTLLIQYNWKLKQIETTRFKEGKVLSNETLKNKNIIWDKKGFVIEPDNEEIGKESVTNYLYPSGIVKRRIVFKNLMRTEIDYDVKGKIKSQNSYKIVLDSEKVQGIAPVEAI
;
A
#
# COMPACT_ATOMS: atom_id res chain seq x y z
N MET A 1 46.65 72.25 -14.60
CA MET A 1 47.20 71.38 -13.54
C MET A 1 47.61 70.07 -14.19
N ILE A 2 48.90 69.77 -14.11
CA ILE A 2 49.61 68.61 -14.64
C ILE A 2 49.17 67.39 -13.79
N ILE A 3 48.91 66.19 -14.31
CA ILE A 3 49.88 65.11 -14.56
C ILE A 3 49.20 64.01 -15.40
N SER A 4 49.96 63.47 -16.36
CA SER A 4 49.69 62.26 -17.13
C SER A 4 50.08 60.99 -16.36
N PHE A 5 49.49 59.83 -16.68
CA PHE A 5 50.30 58.62 -16.89
C PHE A 5 49.71 57.76 -18.02
N LYS A 6 50.57 57.47 -19.00
CA LYS A 6 50.44 56.38 -19.97
C LYS A 6 50.61 55.04 -19.24
N SER A 7 49.92 54.01 -19.70
CA SER A 7 50.53 52.67 -19.79
C SER A 7 49.90 51.87 -20.92
N LYS A 8 50.77 51.37 -21.79
CA LYS A 8 50.51 50.36 -22.83
C LYS A 8 50.61 48.98 -22.15
N VAL A 9 49.84 48.01 -22.64
CA VAL A 9 50.27 46.66 -23.09
C VAL A 9 49.04 45.75 -23.24
N PRO A 10 48.92 44.99 -24.34
CA PRO A 10 47.83 44.08 -24.62
C PRO A 10 48.01 42.77 -23.86
N ILE A 11 46.93 42.17 -23.36
CA ILE A 11 46.98 40.81 -22.80
C ILE A 11 45.84 40.00 -23.42
N LEU A 12 46.22 39.22 -24.45
CA LEU A 12 45.60 37.92 -24.73
C LEU A 12 45.52 37.14 -23.42
N PHE A 13 44.33 36.77 -22.95
CA PHE A 13 44.13 35.59 -22.10
C PHE A 13 42.66 35.14 -22.15
N PHE A 14 42.28 34.61 -23.31
CA PHE A 14 41.26 33.57 -23.43
C PHE A 14 41.92 32.51 -24.33
N PRO A 15 42.00 31.21 -23.97
CA PRO A 15 41.06 30.45 -23.14
C PRO A 15 41.75 29.49 -22.13
N ILE A 16 41.58 29.69 -20.82
CA ILE A 16 41.92 28.64 -19.81
C ILE A 16 40.70 28.29 -18.93
N ILE A 17 39.59 29.04 -19.02
CA ILE A 17 38.36 28.77 -18.27
C ILE A 17 37.35 28.00 -19.15
N LEU A 18 37.82 27.04 -19.95
CA LEU A 18 36.97 26.09 -20.68
C LEU A 18 37.41 24.63 -20.55
N LEU A 19 38.32 24.33 -19.61
CA LEU A 19 38.84 22.97 -19.37
C LEU A 19 38.48 22.39 -17.99
N PHE A 20 37.71 23.11 -17.17
CA PHE A 20 37.28 22.64 -15.84
C PHE A 20 35.80 22.25 -15.70
N ILE A 21 35.04 22.16 -16.81
CA ILE A 21 33.60 21.83 -16.79
C ILE A 21 33.28 20.40 -17.27
N PHE A 22 34.26 19.59 -17.70
CA PHE A 22 34.01 18.20 -18.15
C PHE A 22 34.93 17.15 -17.55
N GLN A 23 35.23 17.25 -16.24
CA GLN A 23 35.71 16.11 -15.47
C GLN A 23 34.87 15.91 -14.20
N VAL A 24 33.56 15.75 -14.38
CA VAL A 24 32.87 14.72 -13.58
C VAL A 24 33.31 13.40 -14.18
N SER A 25 34.54 12.99 -13.87
CA SER A 25 35.03 11.66 -14.17
C SER A 25 34.07 10.69 -13.48
N GLY A 26 33.16 10.11 -14.27
CA GLY A 26 32.37 8.98 -13.83
C GLY A 26 33.35 7.96 -13.28
N GLN A 27 33.30 7.74 -11.98
CA GLN A 27 34.19 6.80 -11.30
C GLN A 27 34.11 5.47 -12.04
N GLU A 28 35.27 4.93 -12.40
CA GLU A 28 35.36 3.75 -13.26
C GLU A 28 34.58 2.59 -12.64
N THR A 29 33.74 1.93 -13.43
CA THR A 29 32.97 0.79 -12.95
C THR A 29 33.85 -0.44 -12.91
N ILE A 30 33.96 -1.08 -11.75
CA ILE A 30 34.77 -2.27 -11.53
C ILE A 30 33.93 -3.52 -11.80
N ASP A 31 34.34 -4.33 -12.78
CA ASP A 31 33.73 -5.64 -13.00
C ASP A 31 34.17 -6.63 -11.91
N LEU A 32 33.20 -7.23 -11.23
CA LEU A 32 33.38 -8.13 -10.10
C LEU A 32 32.72 -9.47 -10.41
N LYS A 33 33.42 -10.59 -10.20
CA LYS A 33 32.80 -11.91 -10.35
C LYS A 33 31.90 -12.17 -9.15
N LYS A 34 30.73 -12.76 -9.38
CA LYS A 34 29.74 -13.04 -8.32
C LYS A 34 30.32 -13.87 -7.18
N ASP A 35 31.27 -14.75 -7.47
CA ASP A 35 31.90 -15.61 -6.47
C ASP A 35 32.99 -14.93 -5.64
N ASP A 36 33.40 -13.70 -5.96
CA ASP A 36 34.48 -13.01 -5.26
C ASP A 36 33.99 -12.24 -4.01
N PHE A 37 32.68 -12.08 -3.84
CA PHE A 37 32.11 -11.25 -2.78
C PHE A 37 30.75 -11.77 -2.28
N ILE A 38 30.32 -11.27 -1.12
CA ILE A 38 29.00 -11.49 -0.55
C ILE A 38 28.45 -10.21 0.07
N PHE A 39 27.12 -10.12 0.17
CA PHE A 39 26.47 -9.10 0.99
C PHE A 39 26.19 -9.67 2.37
N ARG A 40 26.82 -9.10 3.40
CA ARG A 40 26.69 -9.50 4.79
C ARG A 40 25.73 -8.56 5.51
N TYR A 41 24.60 -9.11 5.98
CA TYR A 41 23.64 -8.38 6.80
C TYR A 41 23.98 -8.48 8.30
N LYS A 42 24.24 -7.34 8.93
CA LYS A 42 24.50 -7.25 10.38
C LYS A 42 23.19 -6.99 11.13
N LYS A 43 22.63 -8.02 11.77
CA LYS A 43 21.34 -7.95 12.49
C LYS A 43 21.29 -6.87 13.58
N ASN A 44 22.39 -6.64 14.29
CA ASN A 44 22.49 -5.67 15.38
C ASN A 44 22.42 -4.21 14.90
N THR A 45 23.00 -3.89 13.75
CA THR A 45 22.96 -2.54 13.17
C THR A 45 21.90 -2.37 12.08
N LYS A 46 21.33 -3.49 11.61
CA LYS A 46 20.46 -3.58 10.42
C LYS A 46 21.13 -3.01 9.17
N LYS A 47 22.46 -3.14 9.05
CA LYS A 47 23.24 -2.66 7.90
C LYS A 47 23.75 -3.81 7.05
N THR A 48 23.80 -3.57 5.75
CA THR A 48 24.36 -4.47 4.74
C THR A 48 25.71 -3.95 4.29
N GLU A 49 26.69 -4.84 4.34
CA GLU A 49 28.07 -4.61 3.92
C GLU A 49 28.41 -5.51 2.73
N ALA A 50 29.17 -5.00 1.77
CA ALA A 50 29.77 -5.77 0.70
C ALA A 50 31.20 -6.17 1.12
N VAL A 51 31.45 -7.47 1.20
CA VAL A 51 32.74 -8.02 1.63
C VAL A 51 33.25 -9.05 0.63
N LYS A 52 34.57 -9.21 0.52
CA LYS A 52 35.17 -10.29 -0.24
C LYS A 52 34.83 -11.63 0.41
N LYS A 53 34.58 -12.64 -0.40
CA LYS A 53 34.12 -13.96 0.08
C LYS A 53 35.20 -14.73 0.85
N TYR A 54 36.48 -14.56 0.47
CA TYR A 54 37.58 -15.38 0.98
C TYR A 54 38.12 -14.93 2.34
N ASP A 55 38.24 -13.62 2.57
CA ASP A 55 38.86 -13.04 3.78
C ASP A 55 37.90 -12.16 4.58
N GLU A 56 36.65 -12.02 4.13
CA GLU A 56 35.63 -11.13 4.70
C GLU A 56 36.03 -9.66 4.84
N SER A 57 37.11 -9.23 4.16
CA SER A 57 37.50 -7.83 4.09
C SER A 57 36.48 -7.02 3.30
N PHE A 58 36.31 -5.75 3.66
CA PHE A 58 35.40 -4.86 2.94
C PHE A 58 35.82 -4.71 1.47
N LEU A 59 34.82 -4.63 0.58
CA LEU A 59 35.07 -4.07 -0.73
C LEU A 59 35.47 -2.59 -0.57
N ALA A 60 36.40 -2.16 -1.41
CA ALA A 60 36.82 -0.76 -1.45
C ALA A 60 35.64 0.12 -1.92
N PRO A 61 35.70 1.43 -1.66
CA PRO A 61 34.68 2.34 -2.16
C PRO A 61 34.72 2.41 -3.68
N GLY A 62 33.55 2.39 -4.32
CA GLY A 62 33.45 2.45 -5.77
C GLY A 62 32.17 1.90 -6.35
N PHE A 63 32.06 2.01 -7.67
CA PHE A 63 30.97 1.44 -8.45
C PHE A 63 31.37 0.06 -8.96
N TYR A 64 30.53 -0.92 -8.67
CA TYR A 64 30.75 -2.31 -9.04
C TYR A 64 29.68 -2.78 -10.01
N LYS A 65 30.06 -3.71 -10.87
CA LYS A 65 29.16 -4.40 -11.78
C LYS A 65 29.43 -5.89 -11.73
N THR A 66 28.37 -6.68 -11.77
CA THR A 66 28.44 -8.13 -11.81
C THR A 66 27.57 -8.63 -12.95
N LYS A 67 27.96 -9.75 -13.55
CA LYS A 67 27.19 -10.42 -14.61
C LYS A 67 27.13 -11.91 -14.33
N GLU A 68 25.92 -12.45 -14.34
CA GLU A 68 25.65 -13.88 -14.19
C GLU A 68 24.56 -14.27 -15.18
N LYS A 69 24.94 -15.05 -16.20
CA LYS A 69 24.06 -15.39 -17.32
C LYS A 69 23.47 -14.11 -17.94
N ASP A 70 22.15 -13.95 -17.86
CA ASP A 70 21.37 -12.84 -18.41
C ASP A 70 21.11 -11.73 -17.39
N ILE A 71 21.55 -11.91 -16.14
CA ILE A 71 21.40 -10.95 -15.05
C ILE A 71 22.66 -10.10 -14.95
N VAL A 72 22.49 -8.79 -14.99
CA VAL A 72 23.54 -7.81 -14.70
C VAL A 72 23.11 -7.01 -13.49
N SER A 73 23.98 -6.88 -12.50
CA SER A 73 23.75 -5.98 -11.37
C SER A 73 24.81 -4.90 -11.32
N SER A 74 24.43 -3.69 -10.89
CA SER A 74 25.37 -2.63 -10.56
C SER A 74 25.04 -2.04 -9.19
N PHE A 75 26.06 -1.71 -8.41
CA PHE A 75 25.89 -1.18 -7.05
C PHE A 75 27.09 -0.32 -6.65
N GLU A 76 26.89 0.51 -5.63
CA GLU A 76 27.91 1.41 -5.10
C GLU A 76 28.24 1.02 -3.65
N VAL A 77 29.54 1.06 -3.35
CA VAL A 77 30.09 0.79 -2.01
C VAL A 77 30.76 2.07 -1.51
N GLY A 78 30.46 2.47 -0.27
CA GLY A 78 31.09 3.63 0.38
C GLY A 78 32.30 3.27 1.25
N ASP A 79 32.89 4.29 1.89
CA ASP A 79 34.16 4.25 2.67
C ASP A 79 34.26 3.19 3.78
N SER A 80 33.15 2.56 4.17
CA SER A 80 33.11 1.50 5.18
C SER A 80 32.64 0.14 4.65
N GLY A 81 32.77 -0.12 3.33
CA GLY A 81 32.28 -1.35 2.72
C GLY A 81 30.76 -1.49 2.69
N LYS A 82 30.01 -0.43 2.99
CA LYS A 82 28.54 -0.46 3.06
C LYS A 82 27.95 -0.09 1.71
N LEU A 83 26.78 -0.66 1.42
CA LEU A 83 26.00 -0.26 0.27
C LEU A 83 25.49 1.18 0.43
N VAL A 84 25.63 1.96 -0.63
CA VAL A 84 25.13 3.33 -0.75
C VAL A 84 24.52 3.52 -2.14
N GLY A 85 23.73 4.57 -2.33
CA GLY A 85 23.20 4.91 -3.66
C GLY A 85 22.25 3.85 -4.22
N SER A 86 22.31 3.63 -5.53
CA SER A 86 21.43 2.68 -6.24
C SER A 86 22.13 1.33 -6.45
N PHE A 87 21.46 0.26 -6.02
CA PHE A 87 21.69 -1.10 -6.48
C PHE A 87 20.67 -1.42 -7.59
N LYS A 88 21.12 -1.64 -8.82
CA LYS A 88 20.25 -1.91 -9.97
C LYS A 88 20.44 -3.34 -10.45
N THR A 89 19.34 -3.99 -10.80
CA THR A 89 19.34 -5.34 -11.38
C THR A 89 18.66 -5.30 -12.74
N TYR A 90 19.36 -5.81 -13.75
CA TYR A 90 18.90 -5.88 -15.13
C TYR A 90 18.78 -7.35 -15.55
N ASN A 91 17.75 -7.67 -16.31
CA ASN A 91 17.59 -8.96 -16.98
C ASN A 91 17.48 -8.71 -18.48
N ASN A 92 18.34 -9.31 -19.31
CA ASN A 92 18.38 -9.07 -20.76
C ASN A 92 18.38 -7.56 -21.11
N GLN A 93 19.24 -6.78 -20.44
CA GLN A 93 19.37 -5.32 -20.58
C GLN A 93 18.15 -4.48 -20.13
N THR A 94 17.09 -5.13 -19.67
CA THR A 94 15.88 -4.46 -19.14
C THR A 94 16.03 -4.28 -17.63
N LEU A 95 15.81 -3.07 -17.12
CA LEU A 95 15.83 -2.82 -15.67
C LEU A 95 14.65 -3.56 -15.03
N ASN A 96 14.95 -4.44 -14.07
CA ASN A 96 13.95 -5.23 -13.35
C ASN A 96 13.70 -4.66 -11.94
N SER A 97 14.78 -4.26 -11.24
CA SER A 97 14.66 -3.66 -9.91
C SER A 97 15.76 -2.65 -9.62
N GLU A 98 15.46 -1.71 -8.74
CA GLU A 98 16.40 -0.77 -8.16
C GLU A 98 16.16 -0.64 -6.66
N LYS A 99 17.15 -0.98 -5.84
CA LYS A 99 17.16 -0.74 -4.40
C LYS A 99 18.01 0.49 -4.10
N LEU A 100 17.49 1.40 -3.28
CA LEU A 100 18.21 2.55 -2.79
C LEU A 100 18.73 2.27 -1.39
N TRP A 101 20.00 2.60 -1.17
CA TRP A 101 20.70 2.35 0.07
C TRP A 101 21.26 3.65 0.64
N ASN A 102 21.19 3.79 1.96
CA ASN A 102 21.84 4.86 2.70
C ASN A 102 22.62 4.24 3.87
N ASP A 103 23.95 4.34 3.83
CA ASP A 103 24.85 3.80 4.86
C ASP A 103 24.53 2.33 5.23
N GLY A 104 24.34 1.49 4.21
CA GLY A 104 24.03 0.07 4.35
C GLY A 104 22.59 -0.24 4.74
N ILE A 105 21.70 0.75 4.86
CA ILE A 105 20.27 0.56 5.14
C ILE A 105 19.49 0.69 3.84
N GLU A 106 18.68 -0.31 3.49
CA GLU A 106 17.76 -0.23 2.36
C GLU A 106 16.63 0.75 2.71
N ILE A 107 16.50 1.82 1.92
CA ILE A 107 15.49 2.86 2.16
C ILE A 107 14.30 2.76 1.20
N ARG A 108 14.50 2.10 0.05
CA ARG A 108 13.47 1.91 -0.97
C ARG A 108 13.84 0.80 -1.93
N GLU A 109 12.85 0.09 -2.44
CA GLU A 109 12.97 -0.80 -3.59
C GLU A 109 11.93 -0.40 -4.66
N ASN A 110 12.37 -0.23 -5.90
CA ASN A 110 11.53 -0.01 -7.07
C ASN A 110 11.56 -1.28 -7.93
N ILE A 111 10.40 -1.83 -8.28
CA ILE A 111 10.28 -2.95 -9.22
C ILE A 111 9.69 -2.44 -10.53
N TYR A 112 10.23 -2.91 -11.64
CA TYR A 112 9.89 -2.50 -12.99
C TYR A 112 9.34 -3.69 -13.79
N LEU A 113 8.25 -3.47 -14.52
CA LEU A 113 7.71 -4.40 -15.49
C LEU A 113 7.70 -3.71 -16.86
N SER A 114 8.38 -4.29 -17.85
CA SER A 114 8.50 -3.73 -19.19
C SER A 114 8.97 -2.27 -19.19
N ASN A 115 10.05 -1.96 -18.45
CA ASN A 115 10.61 -0.61 -18.25
C ASN A 115 9.68 0.42 -17.59
N ARG A 116 8.50 0.02 -17.09
CA ARG A 116 7.61 0.87 -16.30
C ARG A 116 7.72 0.50 -14.84
N LYS A 117 7.80 1.51 -13.96
CA LYS A 117 7.71 1.29 -12.51
C LYS A 117 6.35 0.67 -12.17
N SER A 118 6.38 -0.49 -11.52
CA SER A 118 5.18 -1.28 -11.19
C SER A 118 4.92 -1.33 -9.70
N LEU A 119 5.98 -1.44 -8.88
CA LEU A 119 5.87 -1.51 -7.43
C LEU A 119 6.96 -0.66 -6.78
N VAL A 120 6.67 -0.09 -5.62
CA VAL A 120 7.65 0.57 -4.76
C VAL A 120 7.44 0.11 -3.32
N TYR A 121 8.52 -0.26 -2.66
CA TYR A 121 8.56 -0.65 -1.27
C TYR A 121 9.42 0.33 -0.47
N PHE A 122 8.97 0.77 0.69
CA PHE A 122 9.77 1.61 1.60
C PHE A 122 9.19 1.59 3.00
N ASP A 123 10.03 1.84 4.00
CA ASP A 123 9.56 2.00 5.37
C ASP A 123 9.14 3.45 5.63
N SER A 124 8.02 3.63 6.31
CA SER A 124 7.53 4.94 6.74
C SER A 124 6.96 4.88 8.14
N THR A 125 7.05 5.99 8.85
CA THR A 125 6.40 6.10 10.17
C THR A 125 4.97 6.56 10.01
N VAL A 126 4.03 5.71 10.41
CA VAL A 126 2.58 5.96 10.29
C VAL A 126 1.90 5.80 11.63
N ASN A 127 0.74 6.45 11.79
CA ASN A 127 -0.15 6.20 12.92
C ASN A 127 -1.10 5.07 12.56
N VAL A 128 -1.10 4.01 13.36
CA VAL A 128 -1.97 2.85 13.19
C VAL A 128 -2.99 2.82 14.32
N LEU A 129 -4.26 2.59 14.00
CA LEU A 129 -5.29 2.31 14.99
C LEU A 129 -5.32 0.80 15.27
N LEU A 130 -5.14 0.43 16.53
CA LEU A 130 -5.19 -0.96 16.99
C LEU A 130 -6.32 -1.13 17.98
N TYR A 131 -7.12 -2.17 17.82
CA TYR A 131 -8.16 -2.52 18.78
C TYR A 131 -7.54 -3.20 20.00
N ASP A 132 -7.76 -2.63 21.17
CA ASP A 132 -7.41 -3.19 22.46
C ASP A 132 -8.62 -3.95 23.01
N SER A 133 -8.52 -5.28 23.01
CA SER A 133 -9.60 -6.18 23.46
C SER A 133 -9.78 -6.25 24.97
N ILE A 134 -8.81 -5.78 25.76
CA ILE A 134 -8.91 -5.72 27.23
C ILE A 134 -9.75 -4.51 27.62
N THR A 135 -9.48 -3.36 26.99
CA THR A 135 -10.18 -2.09 27.26
C THR A 135 -11.38 -1.85 26.35
N ASN A 136 -11.59 -2.71 25.34
CA ASN A 136 -12.61 -2.55 24.29
C ASN A 136 -12.55 -1.17 23.62
N SER A 137 -11.34 -0.70 23.28
CA SER A 137 -11.12 0.63 22.73
C SER A 137 -10.09 0.61 21.59
N TRP A 138 -10.20 1.55 20.66
CA TRP A 138 -9.20 1.77 19.62
C TRP A 138 -8.10 2.69 20.14
N LYS A 139 -6.84 2.29 20.00
CA LYS A 139 -5.68 3.07 20.42
C LYS A 139 -4.82 3.42 19.20
N SER A 140 -4.47 4.69 19.09
CA SER A 140 -3.52 5.16 18.07
C SER A 140 -2.10 4.91 18.54
N GLN A 141 -1.26 4.32 17.68
CA GLN A 141 0.15 4.08 17.93
C GLN A 141 0.98 4.45 16.72
N LYS A 142 2.07 5.18 16.95
CA LYS A 142 3.06 5.49 15.91
C LYS A 142 3.96 4.26 15.71
N LYS A 143 4.01 3.72 14.49
CA LYS A 143 4.82 2.55 14.14
C LYS A 143 5.56 2.78 12.84
N ILE A 144 6.75 2.20 12.74
CA ILE A 144 7.45 2.06 11.46
C ILE A 144 6.79 0.89 10.74
N MET A 145 6.23 1.17 9.57
CA MET A 145 5.49 0.21 8.75
C MET A 145 6.10 0.15 7.37
N HIS A 146 6.09 -1.05 6.80
CA HIS A 146 6.46 -1.26 5.42
C HIS A 146 5.31 -0.80 4.51
N ILE A 147 5.60 0.08 3.57
CA ILE A 147 4.65 0.64 2.62
C ILE A 147 4.90 0.01 1.26
N GLN A 148 3.85 -0.52 0.66
CA GLN A 148 3.84 -0.96 -0.73
C GLN A 148 3.01 0.02 -1.56
N GLN A 149 3.58 0.52 -2.65
CA GLN A 149 2.88 1.36 -3.62
C GLN A 149 2.83 0.64 -4.97
N ASP A 150 1.63 0.35 -5.43
CA ASP A 150 1.38 -0.35 -6.69
C ASP A 150 0.96 0.62 -7.77
N PHE A 151 1.46 0.38 -8.98
CA PHE A 151 1.06 1.09 -10.19
C PHE A 151 0.52 0.07 -11.19
N PRO A 152 -0.75 -0.35 -11.11
CA PRO A 152 -1.36 -1.26 -12.08
C PRO A 152 -1.22 -0.74 -13.52
N SER A 153 -1.24 -1.63 -14.50
CA SER A 153 -1.20 -1.25 -15.93
C SER A 153 -2.48 -0.54 -16.40
N ALA A 154 -3.58 -0.69 -15.65
CA ALA A 154 -4.84 -0.01 -15.91
C ALA A 154 -4.83 1.47 -15.45
N LYS A 155 -5.34 2.34 -16.33
CA LYS A 155 -5.76 3.75 -16.14
C LYS A 155 -5.27 4.46 -14.87
N ASN A 156 -4.04 4.98 -14.86
CA ASN A 156 -3.53 5.91 -13.82
C ASN A 156 -3.95 5.53 -12.39
N GLU A 157 -4.03 4.22 -12.13
CA GLU A 157 -4.37 3.70 -10.82
C GLU A 157 -3.11 3.70 -9.99
N THR A 158 -3.24 4.08 -8.73
CA THR A 158 -2.18 3.90 -7.75
C THR A 158 -2.79 3.36 -6.48
N ARG A 159 -2.15 2.36 -5.87
CA ARG A 159 -2.59 1.79 -4.60
C ARG A 159 -1.47 1.97 -3.60
N ILE A 160 -1.80 2.46 -2.42
CA ILE A 160 -0.85 2.56 -1.31
C ILE A 160 -1.35 1.65 -0.20
N LEU A 161 -0.54 0.64 0.14
CA LEU A 161 -0.82 -0.37 1.14
C LEU A 161 0.14 -0.16 2.32
N ILE A 162 -0.42 0.02 3.52
CA ILE A 162 0.35 -0.01 4.76
C ILE A 162 0.40 -1.46 5.22
N MET A 163 1.50 -2.16 4.97
CA MET A 163 1.60 -3.61 5.12
C MET A 163 1.63 -4.02 6.60
N LYS A 164 0.97 -5.13 6.94
CA LYS A 164 1.00 -5.76 8.28
C LYS A 164 1.94 -6.99 8.36
N GLY A 165 2.51 -7.39 7.21
CA GLY A 165 3.24 -8.64 7.00
C GLY A 165 2.41 -9.59 6.14
N GLY A 166 3.05 -10.35 5.23
CA GLY A 166 2.34 -11.20 4.26
C GLY A 166 1.49 -10.40 3.26
N SER A 167 0.35 -10.97 2.82
CA SER A 167 -0.61 -10.31 1.90
C SER A 167 -1.55 -9.31 2.57
N ASP A 168 -1.38 -9.02 3.86
CA ASP A 168 -2.29 -8.21 4.65
C ASP A 168 -1.84 -6.75 4.81
N SER A 169 -2.80 -5.84 4.90
CA SER A 169 -2.57 -4.40 5.14
C SER A 169 -3.37 -3.88 6.34
N TYR A 170 -2.81 -2.91 7.06
CA TYR A 170 -3.49 -2.11 8.07
C TYR A 170 -4.41 -1.06 7.46
N ALA A 171 -4.00 -0.51 6.32
CA ALA A 171 -4.79 0.44 5.55
C ALA A 171 -4.42 0.33 4.08
N ALA A 172 -5.39 0.58 3.21
CA ALA A 172 -5.22 0.63 1.78
C ALA A 172 -5.90 1.90 1.24
N TYR A 173 -5.16 2.65 0.43
CA TYR A 173 -5.63 3.86 -0.24
C TYR A 173 -5.56 3.64 -1.74
N PHE A 174 -6.64 3.94 -2.45
CA PHE A 174 -6.74 3.73 -3.88
C PHE A 174 -6.94 5.07 -4.55
N PHE A 175 -6.14 5.31 -5.57
CA PHE A 175 -6.15 6.53 -6.35
C PHE A 175 -6.44 6.21 -7.81
N GLU A 176 -7.25 7.04 -8.44
CA GLU A 176 -7.46 7.06 -9.89
C GLU A 176 -7.16 8.48 -10.39
N ASN A 177 -6.29 8.62 -11.38
CA ASN A 177 -5.87 9.93 -11.91
C ASN A 177 -5.38 10.88 -10.78
N ASN A 178 -4.59 10.36 -9.84
CA ASN A 178 -4.07 11.07 -8.66
C ASN A 178 -5.15 11.58 -7.68
N ARG A 179 -6.40 11.10 -7.77
CA ARG A 179 -7.48 11.42 -6.82
C ARG A 179 -7.80 10.21 -5.95
N LEU A 180 -7.96 10.41 -4.65
CA LEU A 180 -8.36 9.35 -3.73
C LEU A 180 -9.80 8.92 -4.02
N VAL A 181 -9.99 7.67 -4.46
CA VAL A 181 -11.32 7.11 -4.76
C VAL A 181 -11.79 6.12 -3.70
N ARG A 182 -10.87 5.57 -2.91
CA ARG A 182 -11.22 4.64 -1.84
C ARG A 182 -10.18 4.64 -0.73
N GLU A 183 -10.68 4.57 0.50
CA GLU A 183 -9.92 4.39 1.71
C GLU A 183 -10.48 3.18 2.46
N ARG A 184 -9.63 2.20 2.73
CA ARG A 184 -10.03 0.96 3.39
C ARG A 184 -9.13 0.74 4.59
N ILE A 185 -9.71 0.70 5.77
CA ILE A 185 -9.09 0.16 6.98
C ILE A 185 -9.80 -1.16 7.24
N PRO A 186 -9.16 -2.30 6.91
CA PRO A 186 -9.79 -3.61 7.05
C PRO A 186 -10.46 -3.77 8.41
N SER A 187 -11.71 -4.21 8.38
CA SER A 187 -12.52 -4.50 9.57
C SER A 187 -12.83 -3.30 10.50
N TYR A 188 -12.54 -2.08 10.04
CA TYR A 188 -12.98 -0.85 10.69
C TYR A 188 -13.89 -0.03 9.76
N TYR A 189 -13.45 0.33 8.55
CA TYR A 189 -14.33 0.87 7.51
C TYR A 189 -13.80 0.71 6.07
N ASP A 190 -14.72 0.87 5.12
CA ASP A 190 -14.45 1.09 3.69
C ASP A 190 -15.21 2.34 3.24
N LYS A 191 -14.48 3.36 2.78
CA LYS A 191 -15.00 4.66 2.38
C LYS A 191 -14.66 4.89 0.91
N ARG A 192 -15.65 5.25 0.11
CA ARG A 192 -15.49 5.52 -1.33
C ARG A 192 -15.90 6.93 -1.67
N PHE A 193 -15.24 7.47 -2.69
CA PHE A 193 -15.42 8.84 -3.16
C PHE A 193 -15.79 8.85 -4.64
N ASP A 194 -16.53 9.87 -5.07
CA ASP A 194 -16.69 10.18 -6.49
C ASP A 194 -15.50 10.98 -7.03
N THR A 195 -15.59 11.35 -8.31
CA THR A 195 -14.57 12.15 -9.01
C THR A 195 -14.37 13.54 -8.43
N ASP A 196 -15.35 14.07 -7.71
CA ASP A 196 -15.32 15.40 -7.10
C ASP A 196 -14.82 15.36 -5.64
N GLY A 197 -14.53 14.16 -5.12
CA GLY A 197 -14.06 13.95 -3.75
C GLY A 197 -15.19 13.86 -2.72
N ASN A 198 -16.46 13.80 -3.15
CA ASN A 198 -17.56 13.58 -2.23
C ASN A 198 -17.65 12.10 -1.88
N VAL A 199 -17.99 11.82 -0.62
CA VAL A 199 -18.24 10.44 -0.18
C VAL A 199 -19.47 9.91 -0.90
N THR A 200 -19.37 8.71 -1.48
CA THR A 200 -20.49 8.01 -2.13
C THR A 200 -20.94 6.78 -1.33
N LEU A 201 -20.02 6.17 -0.59
CA LEU A 201 -20.26 5.01 0.24
C LEU A 201 -19.38 5.05 1.48
N LEU A 202 -19.96 4.70 2.63
CA LEU A 202 -19.25 4.44 3.87
C LEU A 202 -19.78 3.15 4.48
N ILE A 203 -18.93 2.14 4.60
CA ILE A 203 -19.20 0.88 5.31
C ILE A 203 -18.43 0.93 6.61
N GLN A 204 -19.09 0.84 7.77
CA GLN A 204 -18.46 0.82 9.09
C GLN A 204 -18.77 -0.48 9.81
N TYR A 205 -17.74 -1.00 10.48
CA TYR A 205 -17.81 -2.25 11.21
C TYR A 205 -17.91 -1.94 12.71
N ASN A 206 -19.09 -2.14 13.29
CA ASN A 206 -19.37 -1.82 14.69
C ASN A 206 -19.18 -3.06 15.56
N TRP A 207 -17.97 -3.19 16.12
CA TRP A 207 -17.53 -4.29 16.98
C TRP A 207 -18.40 -4.46 18.23
N LYS A 208 -18.77 -3.36 18.88
CA LYS A 208 -19.56 -3.39 20.12
C LYS A 208 -20.95 -3.96 19.89
N LEU A 209 -21.58 -3.58 18.78
CA LEU A 209 -22.92 -4.00 18.42
C LEU A 209 -22.95 -5.24 17.51
N LYS A 210 -21.78 -5.72 17.07
CA LYS A 210 -21.62 -6.82 16.10
C LYS A 210 -22.49 -6.61 14.85
N GLN A 211 -22.42 -5.40 14.29
CA GLN A 211 -23.20 -5.02 13.11
C GLN A 211 -22.33 -4.29 12.08
N ILE A 212 -22.79 -4.29 10.84
CA ILE A 212 -22.20 -3.53 9.74
C ILE A 212 -23.18 -2.42 9.38
N GLU A 213 -22.68 -1.19 9.30
CA GLU A 213 -23.46 -0.01 8.95
C GLU A 213 -22.99 0.45 7.56
N THR A 214 -23.91 0.49 6.60
CA THR A 214 -23.64 0.95 5.24
C THR A 214 -24.43 2.22 4.97
N THR A 215 -23.72 3.33 4.80
CA THR A 215 -24.27 4.63 4.43
C THR A 215 -23.98 4.90 2.97
N ARG A 216 -25.02 5.18 2.18
CA ARG A 216 -24.91 5.58 0.77
C ARG A 216 -25.24 7.05 0.66
N PHE A 217 -24.50 7.75 -0.19
CA PHE A 217 -24.65 9.17 -0.41
C PHE A 217 -24.93 9.47 -1.89
N LYS A 218 -25.63 10.57 -2.14
CA LYS A 218 -25.82 11.15 -3.46
C LYS A 218 -25.66 12.66 -3.33
N GLU A 219 -24.75 13.26 -4.12
CA GLU A 219 -24.51 14.71 -4.12
C GLU A 219 -24.20 15.24 -2.70
N GLY A 220 -23.38 14.52 -1.94
CA GLY A 220 -22.99 14.86 -0.57
C GLY A 220 -24.08 14.66 0.50
N LYS A 221 -25.29 14.22 0.12
CA LYS A 221 -26.41 13.97 1.04
C LYS A 221 -26.60 12.49 1.28
N VAL A 222 -26.98 12.11 2.50
CA VAL A 222 -27.30 10.71 2.84
C VAL A 222 -28.54 10.29 2.05
N LEU A 223 -28.39 9.26 1.22
CA LEU A 223 -29.47 8.63 0.46
C LEU A 223 -30.12 7.50 1.27
N SER A 224 -29.29 6.65 1.89
CA SER A 224 -29.77 5.52 2.68
C SER A 224 -28.77 5.10 3.75
N ASN A 225 -29.30 4.64 4.88
CA ASN A 225 -28.55 3.98 5.94
C ASN A 225 -29.05 2.56 6.13
N GLU A 226 -28.17 1.58 5.96
CA GLU A 226 -28.46 0.17 6.14
C GLU A 226 -27.66 -0.36 7.34
N THR A 227 -28.35 -1.05 8.25
CA THR A 227 -27.72 -1.75 9.37
C THR A 227 -27.94 -3.24 9.16
N LEU A 228 -26.85 -3.97 8.92
CA LEU A 228 -26.83 -5.42 8.88
C LEU A 228 -26.40 -5.96 10.24
N LYS A 229 -27.31 -6.68 10.89
CA LYS A 229 -27.05 -7.49 12.07
C LYS A 229 -26.95 -8.94 11.63
N ASN A 230 -25.80 -9.55 11.83
CA ASN A 230 -25.62 -10.95 11.52
C ASN A 230 -24.89 -11.62 12.69
N LYS A 231 -25.58 -12.55 13.35
CA LYS A 231 -25.05 -13.27 14.52
C LYS A 231 -23.87 -14.18 14.15
N ASN A 232 -23.76 -14.55 12.88
CA ASN A 232 -22.71 -15.43 12.37
C ASN A 232 -21.46 -14.63 11.96
N ILE A 233 -21.46 -13.29 12.01
CA ILE A 233 -20.22 -12.53 11.82
C ILE A 233 -19.26 -12.90 12.94
N ILE A 234 -18.15 -13.54 12.57
CA ILE A 234 -17.07 -13.86 13.49
C ILE A 234 -16.09 -12.70 13.46
N TRP A 235 -15.93 -12.08 14.63
CA TRP A 235 -14.97 -11.02 14.87
C TRP A 235 -13.76 -11.68 15.53
N ASP A 236 -12.67 -11.85 14.79
CA ASP A 236 -11.49 -12.50 15.35
C ASP A 236 -10.79 -11.59 16.38
N LYS A 237 -9.97 -12.18 17.26
CA LYS A 237 -9.25 -11.43 18.31
C LYS A 237 -8.18 -10.46 17.75
N LYS A 238 -7.84 -10.58 16.47
CA LYS A 238 -6.85 -9.77 15.76
C LYS A 238 -7.49 -8.62 14.98
N GLY A 239 -8.81 -8.46 15.07
CA GLY A 239 -9.52 -7.39 14.40
C GLY A 239 -10.10 -7.78 13.04
N PHE A 240 -10.22 -9.04 12.65
CA PHE A 240 -10.77 -9.45 11.36
C PHE A 240 -12.26 -9.78 11.44
N VAL A 241 -12.97 -9.50 10.35
CA VAL A 241 -14.37 -9.88 10.15
C VAL A 241 -14.36 -11.05 9.20
N ILE A 242 -14.67 -12.24 9.72
CA ILE A 242 -14.95 -13.41 8.92
C ILE A 242 -16.46 -13.43 8.73
N GLU A 243 -16.89 -13.10 7.52
CA GLU A 243 -18.24 -13.41 7.07
C GLU A 243 -18.23 -14.90 6.70
N PRO A 244 -18.94 -15.79 7.42
CA PRO A 244 -19.05 -17.15 6.97
C PRO A 244 -19.78 -17.15 5.63
N ASP A 245 -19.19 -17.81 4.65
CA ASP A 245 -19.76 -17.97 3.32
C ASP A 245 -21.17 -18.56 3.44
N ASN A 246 -22.11 -17.94 2.74
CA ASN A 246 -23.39 -18.49 2.30
C ASN A 246 -24.48 -18.85 3.33
N GLU A 247 -24.32 -18.67 4.64
CA GLU A 247 -25.48 -18.83 5.55
C GLU A 247 -26.25 -17.51 5.72
N GLU A 248 -27.31 -17.34 4.92
CA GLU A 248 -28.28 -16.24 5.11
C GLU A 248 -29.05 -16.36 6.44
N ILE A 249 -29.04 -17.53 7.08
CA ILE A 249 -29.81 -17.83 8.29
C ILE A 249 -29.31 -17.00 9.47
N GLY A 250 -30.19 -16.22 10.09
CA GLY A 250 -29.86 -15.39 11.26
C GLY A 250 -29.38 -13.97 10.91
N LYS A 251 -29.38 -13.60 9.62
CA LYS A 251 -29.18 -12.22 9.16
C LYS A 251 -30.46 -11.40 9.34
N GLU A 252 -30.30 -10.17 9.80
CA GLU A 252 -31.33 -9.14 9.81
C GLU A 252 -30.73 -7.86 9.25
N SER A 253 -31.34 -7.30 8.20
CA SER A 253 -30.99 -5.97 7.71
C SER A 253 -32.13 -4.99 7.88
N VAL A 254 -31.79 -3.77 8.23
CA VAL A 254 -32.72 -2.65 8.33
C VAL A 254 -32.17 -1.51 7.50
N THR A 255 -32.90 -1.12 6.46
CA THR A 255 -32.53 -0.01 5.57
C THR A 255 -33.51 1.14 5.74
N ASN A 256 -32.98 2.32 6.05
CA ASN A 256 -33.72 3.57 6.06
C ASN A 256 -33.35 4.35 4.80
N TYR A 257 -34.34 4.62 3.95
CA TYR A 257 -34.22 5.48 2.78
C TYR A 257 -34.69 6.88 3.15
N LEU A 258 -33.86 7.89 2.88
CA LEU A 258 -34.18 9.29 3.17
C LEU A 258 -34.70 9.97 1.90
N TYR A 259 -36.00 10.27 1.86
CA TYR A 259 -36.64 11.04 0.80
C TYR A 259 -37.01 12.45 1.30
N PRO A 260 -37.20 13.43 0.41
CA PRO A 260 -37.72 14.74 0.80
C PRO A 260 -39.06 14.69 1.53
N SER A 261 -39.88 13.69 1.22
CA SER A 261 -41.20 13.45 1.84
C SER A 261 -41.15 12.76 3.20
N GLY A 262 -39.97 12.35 3.67
CA GLY A 262 -39.78 11.63 4.93
C GLY A 262 -38.93 10.36 4.78
N ILE A 263 -38.77 9.64 5.89
CA ILE A 263 -37.96 8.42 5.94
C ILE A 263 -38.86 7.22 5.63
N VAL A 264 -38.48 6.42 4.64
CA VAL A 264 -39.10 5.12 4.33
C VAL A 264 -38.19 4.03 4.86
N LYS A 265 -38.75 3.05 5.57
CA LYS A 265 -37.98 1.96 6.17
C LYS A 265 -38.28 0.65 5.48
N ARG A 266 -37.25 -0.13 5.20
CA ARG A 266 -37.33 -1.53 4.79
C ARG A 266 -36.63 -2.40 5.82
N ARG A 267 -37.25 -3.49 6.23
CA ARG A 267 -36.66 -4.49 7.12
C ARG A 267 -36.66 -5.84 6.41
N ILE A 268 -35.51 -6.48 6.36
CA ILE A 268 -35.36 -7.83 5.81
C ILE A 268 -34.86 -8.74 6.92
N VAL A 269 -35.58 -9.83 7.16
CA VAL A 269 -35.24 -10.81 8.21
C VAL A 269 -35.11 -12.19 7.59
N PHE A 270 -34.00 -12.85 7.86
CA PHE A 270 -33.73 -14.21 7.44
C PHE A 270 -33.81 -15.15 8.64
N LYS A 271 -34.90 -15.92 8.73
CA LYS A 271 -35.17 -16.82 9.87
C LYS A 271 -35.84 -18.09 9.37
N ASN A 272 -35.39 -19.25 9.86
CA ASN A 272 -35.97 -20.56 9.55
C ASN A 272 -36.12 -20.81 8.03
N LEU A 273 -35.07 -20.54 7.24
CA LEU A 273 -35.08 -20.65 5.77
C LEU A 273 -36.12 -19.77 5.06
N MET A 274 -36.59 -18.72 5.73
CA MET A 274 -37.49 -17.73 5.16
C MET A 274 -36.82 -16.35 5.14
N ARG A 275 -36.91 -15.68 4.00
CA ARG A 275 -36.63 -14.24 3.85
C ARG A 275 -37.95 -13.49 3.94
N THR A 276 -38.11 -12.63 4.95
CA THR A 276 -39.28 -11.77 5.08
C THR A 276 -38.87 -10.32 4.87
N GLU A 277 -39.53 -9.65 3.93
CA GLU A 277 -39.37 -8.23 3.65
C GLU A 277 -40.59 -7.46 4.15
N ILE A 278 -40.34 -6.37 4.86
CA ILE A 278 -41.37 -5.49 5.41
C ILE A 278 -41.03 -4.06 5.00
N ASP A 279 -41.89 -3.43 4.22
CA ASP A 279 -41.80 -2.01 3.88
C ASP A 279 -42.74 -1.20 4.77
N TYR A 280 -42.24 -0.08 5.28
CA TYR A 280 -42.99 0.85 6.10
C TYR A 280 -43.17 2.17 5.35
N ASP A 281 -44.31 2.82 5.51
CA ASP A 281 -44.55 4.17 5.02
C ASP A 281 -43.82 5.24 5.87
N VAL A 282 -43.94 6.50 5.47
CA VAL A 282 -43.33 7.65 6.17
C VAL A 282 -43.86 7.88 7.59
N LYS A 283 -44.99 7.25 7.95
CA LYS A 283 -45.59 7.29 9.30
C LYS A 283 -45.19 6.07 10.14
N GLY A 284 -44.36 5.17 9.59
CA GLY A 284 -43.93 3.94 10.24
C GLY A 284 -44.99 2.83 10.22
N LYS A 285 -46.06 2.93 9.42
CA LYS A 285 -47.04 1.86 9.24
C LYS A 285 -46.56 0.87 8.18
N ILE A 286 -46.86 -0.41 8.36
CA ILE A 286 -46.53 -1.44 7.36
C ILE A 286 -47.31 -1.14 6.07
N LYS A 287 -46.58 -0.91 4.99
CA LYS A 287 -47.10 -0.73 3.63
C LYS A 287 -47.21 -2.07 2.90
N SER A 288 -46.24 -2.95 3.09
CA SER A 288 -46.25 -4.31 2.53
C SER A 288 -45.40 -5.26 3.37
N GLN A 289 -45.74 -6.55 3.31
CA GLN A 289 -44.98 -7.63 3.91
C GLN A 289 -45.02 -8.86 3.00
N ASN A 290 -43.85 -9.32 2.55
CA ASN A 290 -43.70 -10.48 1.68
C ASN A 290 -42.72 -11.48 2.28
N SER A 291 -43.01 -12.77 2.15
CA SER A 291 -42.14 -13.84 2.65
C SER A 291 -41.81 -14.83 1.54
N TYR A 292 -40.53 -15.18 1.43
CA TYR A 292 -39.97 -16.05 0.40
C TYR A 292 -39.22 -17.19 1.06
N LYS A 293 -39.40 -18.42 0.55
CA LYS A 293 -38.54 -19.56 0.93
C LYS A 293 -37.15 -19.36 0.34
N ILE A 294 -36.13 -19.53 1.16
CA ILE A 294 -34.73 -19.53 0.72
C ILE A 294 -34.44 -20.92 0.17
N VAL A 295 -34.10 -21.01 -1.11
CA VAL A 295 -33.55 -22.23 -1.70
C VAL A 295 -32.04 -22.17 -1.50
N LEU A 296 -31.51 -23.04 -0.65
CA LEU A 296 -30.07 -23.21 -0.53
C LEU A 296 -29.62 -24.03 -1.73
N ASP A 297 -28.92 -23.40 -2.68
CA ASP A 297 -28.23 -24.16 -3.72
C ASP A 297 -27.14 -25.00 -3.04
N SER A 298 -27.33 -26.31 -3.04
CA SER A 298 -26.39 -27.27 -2.48
C SER A 298 -25.17 -27.52 -3.38
N GLU A 299 -24.93 -26.68 -4.39
CA GLU A 299 -23.80 -26.85 -5.29
C GLU A 299 -22.56 -26.07 -4.83
N LYS A 300 -21.63 -26.84 -4.24
CA LYS A 300 -20.16 -26.73 -4.31
C LYS A 300 -19.53 -25.37 -3.99
N VAL A 301 -18.91 -25.30 -2.80
CA VAL A 301 -17.51 -24.84 -2.69
C VAL A 301 -16.77 -25.78 -1.73
N GLN A 302 -16.12 -26.81 -2.27
CA GLN A 302 -14.93 -27.37 -1.63
C GLN A 302 -13.82 -26.33 -1.75
N GLY A 303 -13.78 -25.39 -0.82
CA GLY A 303 -12.68 -24.46 -0.64
C GLY A 303 -11.61 -25.17 0.18
N ILE A 304 -10.54 -25.60 -0.47
CA ILE A 304 -9.32 -26.08 0.19
C ILE A 304 -8.80 -24.93 1.06
N ALA A 305 -8.83 -25.10 2.38
CA ALA A 305 -8.10 -24.23 3.28
C ALA A 305 -6.60 -24.34 2.95
N PRO A 306 -5.85 -23.24 2.79
CA PRO A 306 -4.40 -23.32 2.80
C PRO A 306 -3.97 -23.77 4.19
N VAL A 307 -3.49 -25.01 4.27
CA VAL A 307 -2.77 -25.55 5.42
C VAL A 307 -1.47 -24.75 5.55
N GLU A 308 -1.26 -24.11 6.69
CA GLU A 308 0.06 -23.65 7.11
C GLU A 308 0.98 -24.86 7.18
N ALA A 309 1.92 -24.98 6.24
CA ALA A 309 3.10 -25.82 6.44
C ALA A 309 4.03 -25.06 7.40
N ILE A 310 4.40 -25.72 8.49
CA ILE A 310 5.54 -25.38 9.34
C ILE A 310 6.81 -25.50 8.51
#